data_AF-A0AAE2VW59-F1
#
_entry.id   AF-A0AAE2VW59-F1
#
_cell.length_a   1.000
_cell.length_b   1.000
_cell.length_c   1.000
_cell.angle_alpha   90.00
_cell.angle_beta   90.00
_cell.angle_gamma   90.00
#
_symmetry.space_group_name_H-M   'P 1'
#
loop_
_entity.id
_entity.type
_entity.pdbx_description
1 polymer ?
#
loop_
_entity_poly.entity_id
_entity_poly.type
_entity_poly.pdbx_seq_one_letter_code
_entity_poly.pdbx_strand_id
1 'polypeptide(L)'
;MPVRRTILALTAAAVFGSGAAPVALACAFHGYTPDPTLVDVLLATEEVVIARVEQGGRAFAPAETLAGPQVTQIALRPSAQTRIAAQHNADLLVLLARDGSYGPWQEVTPLEGAMGGVMRTVLSQHAAWQSGDLGPRVAFFARHLNASDPALRRLALREMDRADYATLRKSSLPRVAGLRQDLRQDDDALRPIRILLAGLSGDRSFVPLLSEALAKGVETGKPYLGAYATALIELDGVGGVEHIVARYLSDPDLAFDQREKLVQALALQYRVAPAGVRRSIARDVARLSRQDAGFAQSATRQFGSANRFNPSPAVGGATDR
;
A
#
# COMPACT_ATOMS: atom_id res chain seq x y z
N MET A 1 62.63 17.11 -20.30
CA MET A 1 62.09 16.70 -18.98
C MET A 1 61.27 17.82 -18.40
N PRO A 2 59.94 17.66 -18.34
CA PRO A 2 59.13 18.28 -17.30
C PRO A 2 58.28 17.24 -16.56
N VAL A 3 57.91 17.65 -15.35
CA VAL A 3 57.34 16.88 -14.25
C VAL A 3 55.80 16.83 -14.33
N ARG A 4 55.28 15.64 -13.98
CA ARG A 4 53.96 15.28 -13.40
C ARG A 4 52.83 16.33 -13.37
N ARG A 5 51.60 15.84 -13.57
CA ARG A 5 50.57 15.77 -12.50
C ARG A 5 49.38 14.89 -12.91
N THR A 6 49.30 13.73 -12.27
CA THR A 6 48.15 12.82 -12.28
C THR A 6 47.05 13.45 -11.44
N ILE A 7 45.89 13.75 -12.03
CA ILE A 7 44.71 14.22 -11.30
C ILE A 7 43.99 12.98 -10.78
N LEU A 8 43.99 12.82 -9.45
CA LEU A 8 43.18 11.85 -8.73
C LEU A 8 41.71 12.28 -8.85
N ALA A 9 40.88 11.44 -9.47
CA ALA A 9 39.44 11.59 -9.44
C ALA A 9 38.93 11.24 -8.03
N LEU A 10 38.45 12.23 -7.28
CA LEU A 10 37.63 12.01 -6.09
C LEU A 10 36.17 11.88 -6.54
N THR A 11 35.69 10.65 -6.64
CA THR A 11 34.27 10.31 -6.65
C THR A 11 33.71 10.55 -5.25
N ALA A 12 33.04 11.69 -5.05
CA ALA A 12 32.23 11.93 -3.87
C ALA A 12 30.96 11.07 -3.96
N ALA A 13 30.98 9.90 -3.32
CA ALA A 13 29.78 9.13 -3.04
C ALA A 13 28.95 9.92 -2.01
N ALA A 14 27.84 10.50 -2.46
CA ALA A 14 26.86 11.12 -1.58
C ALA A 14 26.24 10.03 -0.71
N VAL A 15 26.57 10.06 0.59
CA VAL A 15 25.91 9.27 1.62
C VAL A 15 24.51 9.84 1.78
N PHE A 16 23.51 9.12 1.26
CA PHE A 16 22.11 9.38 1.58
C PHE A 16 21.95 9.28 3.10
N GLY A 17 21.65 10.41 3.75
CA GLY A 17 21.14 10.42 5.10
C GLY A 17 19.75 9.81 5.08
N SER A 18 19.66 8.51 5.37
CA SER A 18 18.42 7.77 5.54
C SER A 18 17.68 8.28 6.78
N GLY A 19 17.04 9.45 6.68
CA GLY A 19 15.93 9.81 7.53
C GLY A 19 14.79 8.87 7.21
N ALA A 20 14.76 7.70 7.83
CA ALA A 20 13.62 6.81 7.76
C ALA A 20 12.45 7.58 8.40
N ALA A 21 11.61 8.20 7.58
CA ALA A 21 10.28 8.58 8.00
C ALA A 21 9.68 7.35 8.69
N PRO A 22 9.01 7.48 9.84
CA PRO A 22 8.42 6.35 10.52
C PRO A 22 7.46 5.69 9.54
N VAL A 23 7.90 4.58 8.95
CA VAL A 23 7.06 3.70 8.17
C VAL A 23 6.11 3.17 9.21
N ALA A 24 4.96 3.83 9.35
CA ALA A 24 3.86 3.31 10.14
C ALA A 24 3.75 1.82 9.80
N LEU A 25 3.61 0.98 10.83
CA LEU A 25 3.48 -0.48 10.75
C LEU A 25 2.19 -0.92 10.00
N ALA A 26 1.81 -0.21 8.95
CA ALA A 26 0.66 -0.40 8.09
C ALA A 26 0.73 -1.69 7.26
N CYS A 27 1.87 -2.38 7.23
CA CYS A 27 2.12 -3.48 6.29
C CYS A 27 1.88 -4.90 6.87
N ALA A 28 1.12 -5.04 7.95
CA ALA A 28 1.02 -6.32 8.67
C ALA A 28 0.00 -7.33 8.09
N PHE A 29 -0.51 -7.17 6.87
CA PHE A 29 -1.43 -8.19 6.29
C PHE A 29 -1.23 -8.49 4.80
N HIS A 30 -0.46 -7.66 4.10
CA HIS A 30 -0.16 -7.84 2.69
C HIS A 30 1.00 -8.81 2.44
N GLY A 31 1.86 -9.05 3.43
CA GLY A 31 3.13 -9.75 3.22
C GLY A 31 4.12 -8.99 2.33
N TYR A 32 3.79 -7.75 1.94
CA TYR A 32 4.64 -6.82 1.19
C TYR A 32 4.47 -5.39 1.71
N THR A 33 5.44 -4.52 1.40
CA THR A 33 5.39 -3.08 1.69
C THR A 33 4.94 -2.35 0.42
N PRO A 34 3.81 -1.61 0.44
CA PRO A 34 3.38 -0.87 -0.74
C PRO A 34 4.38 0.22 -1.11
N ASP A 35 4.65 0.37 -2.41
CA ASP A 35 5.55 1.38 -2.94
C ASP A 35 5.11 2.80 -2.57
N PRO A 36 6.05 3.72 -2.28
CA PRO A 36 5.74 5.13 -2.08
C PRO A 36 4.88 5.70 -3.21
N THR A 37 3.85 6.42 -2.82
CA THR A 37 2.90 7.07 -3.73
C THR A 37 3.41 8.44 -4.18
N LEU A 38 2.72 9.03 -5.15
CA LEU A 38 2.94 10.44 -5.52
C LEU A 38 2.77 11.36 -4.30
N VAL A 39 1.81 11.08 -3.43
CA VAL A 39 1.59 11.86 -2.22
C VAL A 39 2.78 11.74 -1.28
N ASP A 40 3.33 10.54 -1.10
CA ASP A 40 4.50 10.36 -0.23
C ASP A 40 5.73 11.12 -0.76
N VAL A 41 5.92 11.15 -2.08
CA VAL A 41 6.96 11.98 -2.71
C VAL A 41 6.74 13.46 -2.39
N LEU A 42 5.51 13.97 -2.57
CA LEU A 42 5.20 15.38 -2.33
C LEU A 42 5.31 15.78 -0.86
N LEU A 43 4.92 14.89 0.05
CA LEU A 43 5.06 15.12 1.49
C LEU A 43 6.51 15.09 1.96
N ALA A 44 7.40 14.42 1.22
CA ALA A 44 8.82 14.33 1.54
C ALA A 44 9.68 15.43 0.91
N THR A 45 9.18 16.14 -0.10
CA THR A 45 9.92 17.20 -0.81
C THR A 45 9.70 18.58 -0.20
N GLU A 46 10.75 19.40 -0.13
CA GLU A 46 10.70 20.74 0.45
C GLU A 46 10.16 21.81 -0.53
N GLU A 47 10.46 21.68 -1.82
CA GLU A 47 10.02 22.63 -2.83
C GLU A 47 9.22 21.94 -3.94
N VAL A 48 8.02 22.47 -4.20
CA VAL A 48 7.09 21.94 -5.20
C VAL A 48 6.54 23.09 -6.03
N VAL A 49 6.58 22.95 -7.36
CA VAL A 49 6.13 23.96 -8.31
C VAL A 49 5.28 23.32 -9.41
N ILE A 50 4.20 23.98 -9.80
CA ILE A 50 3.53 23.73 -11.07
C ILE A 50 4.21 24.59 -12.12
N ALA A 51 4.62 23.97 -13.22
CA ALA A 51 5.21 24.65 -14.36
C ALA A 51 4.45 24.35 -15.65
N ARG A 52 4.51 25.29 -16.60
CA ARG A 52 4.11 25.07 -18.00
C ARG A 52 5.31 24.65 -18.82
N VAL A 53 5.10 23.80 -19.81
CA VAL A 53 6.11 23.54 -20.83
C VAL A 53 6.19 24.75 -21.76
N GLU A 54 7.37 25.35 -21.93
CA GLU A 54 7.53 26.48 -22.85
C GLU A 54 7.34 26.06 -24.31
N GLN A 55 7.02 27.04 -25.17
CA GLN A 55 6.92 26.79 -26.60
C GLN A 55 8.22 26.19 -27.16
N GLY A 56 8.08 25.13 -27.96
CA GLY A 56 9.21 24.35 -28.46
C GLY A 56 9.74 23.27 -27.49
N GLY A 57 9.17 23.15 -26.28
CA GLY A 57 9.40 22.03 -25.37
C GLY A 57 10.80 21.98 -24.76
N ARG A 58 11.52 23.10 -24.72
CA ARG A 58 12.94 23.14 -24.30
C ARG A 58 13.15 23.41 -22.81
N ALA A 59 12.21 24.07 -22.17
CA ALA A 59 12.29 24.45 -20.77
C ALA A 59 10.91 24.47 -20.12
N PHE A 60 10.91 24.67 -18.79
CA PHE A 60 9.73 24.88 -17.98
C PHE A 60 9.64 26.34 -17.53
N ALA A 61 8.45 26.92 -17.66
CA ALA A 61 8.13 28.22 -17.08
C ALA A 61 7.34 28.00 -15.77
N PRO A 62 7.81 28.50 -14.61
CA PRO A 62 7.05 28.40 -13.36
C PRO A 62 5.68 29.06 -13.50
N ALA A 63 4.64 28.40 -13.02
CA ALA A 63 3.28 28.92 -13.01
C ALA A 63 2.78 29.18 -11.59
N GLU A 64 3.04 28.27 -10.65
CA GLU A 64 2.59 28.37 -9.26
C GLU A 64 3.58 27.63 -8.35
N THR A 65 4.12 28.29 -7.33
CA THR A 65 4.87 27.60 -6.27
C THR A 65 3.89 27.10 -5.22
N LEU A 66 3.86 25.78 -5.01
CA LEU A 66 2.96 25.13 -4.07
C LEU A 66 3.61 24.90 -2.69
N ALA A 67 4.92 24.72 -2.65
CA ALA A 67 5.71 24.60 -1.43
C ALA A 67 7.11 25.19 -1.64
N GLY A 68 7.68 25.78 -0.58
CA GLY A 68 8.99 26.43 -0.62
C GLY A 68 8.95 27.91 -1.05
N PRO A 69 10.12 28.54 -1.22
CA PRO A 69 10.23 29.91 -1.70
C PRO A 69 9.75 30.07 -3.15
N GLN A 70 9.36 31.29 -3.54
CA GLN A 70 8.91 31.57 -4.90
C GLN A 70 9.97 31.18 -5.93
N VAL A 71 9.58 30.32 -6.87
CA VAL A 71 10.45 29.84 -7.95
C VAL A 71 10.28 30.72 -9.17
N THR A 72 11.38 31.23 -9.72
CA THR A 72 11.40 32.07 -10.93
C THR A 72 12.09 31.39 -12.11
N GLN A 73 12.91 30.38 -11.87
CA GLN A 73 13.61 29.61 -12.90
C GLN A 73 13.69 28.14 -12.53
N ILE A 74 13.55 27.27 -13.53
CA ILE A 74 13.63 25.82 -13.38
C ILE A 74 14.73 25.29 -14.30
N ALA A 75 15.83 24.82 -13.71
CA ALA A 75 16.96 24.24 -14.43
C ALA A 75 16.71 22.75 -14.77
N LEU A 76 15.58 22.44 -15.41
CA LEU A 76 15.20 21.10 -15.85
C LEU A 76 14.62 21.20 -17.27
N ARG A 77 15.00 20.25 -18.13
CA ARG A 77 14.37 20.11 -19.45
C ARG A 77 13.18 19.16 -19.36
N PRO A 78 12.04 19.46 -19.99
CA PRO A 78 10.91 18.55 -20.05
C PRO A 78 11.31 17.19 -20.63
N SER A 79 10.81 16.11 -20.06
CA SER A 79 11.03 14.74 -20.54
C SER A 79 10.48 14.55 -21.96
N ALA A 80 10.92 13.50 -22.66
CA ALA A 80 10.38 13.21 -24.00
C ALA A 80 8.86 13.00 -23.99
N GLN A 81 8.37 12.30 -22.97
CA GLN A 81 6.93 12.05 -22.78
C GLN A 81 6.16 13.34 -22.52
N THR A 82 6.67 14.22 -21.66
CA THR A 82 6.03 15.51 -21.37
C THR A 82 6.06 16.45 -22.57
N ARG A 83 7.13 16.43 -23.38
CA ARG A 83 7.14 17.18 -24.65
C ARG A 83 6.08 16.68 -25.62
N ILE A 84 5.90 15.36 -25.73
CA ILE A 84 4.83 14.79 -26.58
C ILE A 84 3.45 15.20 -26.04
N ALA A 85 3.22 15.08 -24.73
CA ALA A 85 1.96 15.50 -24.11
C ALA A 85 1.67 16.99 -24.35
N ALA A 86 2.69 17.85 -24.22
CA ALA A 86 2.57 19.29 -24.46
C ALA A 86 2.30 19.65 -25.93
N GLN A 87 2.63 18.79 -26.90
CA GLN A 87 2.24 18.97 -28.29
C GLN A 87 0.73 18.78 -28.50
N HIS A 88 0.12 17.92 -27.70
CA HIS A 88 -1.32 17.66 -27.73
C HIS A 88 -2.11 18.62 -26.82
N ASN A 89 -1.45 19.20 -25.82
CA ASN A 89 -2.03 20.15 -24.89
C ASN A 89 -1.03 21.30 -24.60
N ALA A 90 -1.21 22.43 -25.28
CA ALA A 90 -0.33 23.59 -25.12
C ALA A 90 -0.38 24.22 -23.71
N ASP A 91 -1.46 23.97 -22.96
CA ASP A 91 -1.65 24.44 -21.59
C ASP A 91 -1.27 23.37 -20.55
N LEU A 92 -0.50 22.35 -20.95
CA LEU A 92 -0.07 21.29 -20.04
C LEU A 92 0.70 21.86 -18.85
N LEU A 93 0.13 21.65 -17.66
CA LEU A 93 0.77 21.89 -16.39
C LEU A 93 1.51 20.63 -15.95
N VAL A 94 2.67 20.80 -15.33
CA VAL A 94 3.52 19.71 -14.86
C VAL A 94 3.95 20.02 -13.44
N LEU A 95 3.79 19.03 -12.56
CA LEU A 95 4.27 19.11 -11.19
C LEU A 95 5.75 18.76 -11.17
N LEU A 96 6.55 19.65 -10.60
CA LEU A 96 7.97 19.46 -10.38
C LEU A 96 8.27 19.57 -8.90
N ALA A 97 9.26 18.81 -8.44
CA ALA A 97 9.69 18.85 -7.05
C ALA A 97 11.21 18.79 -6.94
N ARG A 98 11.76 19.31 -5.85
CA ARG A 98 13.16 19.13 -5.46
C ARG A 98 13.32 19.06 -3.95
N ASP A 99 14.40 18.44 -3.54
CA ASP A 99 14.80 18.36 -2.14
C ASP A 99 15.75 19.52 -1.80
N GLY A 100 15.28 20.46 -0.99
CA GLY A 100 15.96 21.71 -0.66
C GLY A 100 16.26 22.65 -1.83
N SER A 101 16.75 23.83 -1.47
CA SER A 101 17.00 24.91 -2.45
C SER A 101 18.15 24.65 -3.42
N TYR A 102 18.96 23.62 -3.17
CA TYR A 102 20.11 23.23 -3.99
C TYR A 102 19.95 21.86 -4.67
N GLY A 103 18.87 21.12 -4.40
CA GLY A 103 18.61 19.85 -5.06
C GLY A 103 18.22 20.02 -6.54
N PRO A 104 18.44 18.98 -7.37
CA PRO A 104 17.99 19.00 -8.76
C PRO A 104 16.47 18.95 -8.82
N TRP A 105 15.87 19.73 -9.73
CA TRP A 105 14.47 19.60 -10.09
C TRP A 105 14.19 18.23 -10.71
N GLN A 106 13.08 17.63 -10.31
CA GLN A 106 12.57 16.39 -10.86
C GLN A 106 11.19 16.60 -11.46
N GLU A 107 10.95 16.00 -12.61
CA GLU A 107 9.62 15.94 -13.21
C GLU A 107 8.81 14.87 -12.48
N VAL A 108 7.75 15.29 -11.78
CA VAL A 108 6.97 14.38 -10.96
C VAL A 108 5.82 13.78 -11.78
N THR A 109 4.94 14.63 -12.32
CA THR A 109 3.84 14.16 -13.18
C THR A 109 3.18 15.31 -13.95
N PRO A 110 2.68 15.07 -15.17
CA PRO A 110 1.73 15.96 -15.82
C PRO A 110 0.45 16.11 -14.99
N LEU A 111 -0.04 17.34 -14.85
CA LEU A 111 -1.28 17.67 -14.16
C LEU A 111 -2.39 17.84 -15.18
N GLU A 112 -3.04 16.73 -15.50
CA GLU A 112 -4.21 16.70 -16.36
C GLU A 112 -5.52 16.57 -15.55
N GLY A 113 -6.62 17.05 -16.14
CA GLY A 113 -7.96 16.90 -15.57
C GLY A 113 -8.07 17.34 -14.11
N ALA A 114 -8.56 16.43 -13.26
CA ALA A 114 -8.79 16.71 -11.84
C ALA A 114 -7.52 16.65 -10.98
N MET A 115 -6.41 16.12 -11.50
CA MET A 115 -5.20 15.84 -10.72
C MET A 115 -4.62 17.10 -10.07
N GLY A 116 -4.59 18.23 -10.78
CA GLY A 116 -4.05 19.49 -10.24
C GLY A 116 -4.78 20.00 -8.98
N GLY A 117 -6.10 19.85 -8.93
CA GLY A 117 -6.89 20.19 -7.74
C GLY A 117 -6.62 19.25 -6.55
N VAL A 118 -6.42 17.97 -6.85
CA VAL A 118 -6.04 16.96 -5.83
C VAL A 118 -4.67 17.29 -5.25
N MET A 119 -3.67 17.60 -6.09
CA MET A 119 -2.30 17.91 -5.62
C MET A 119 -2.24 19.17 -4.76
N ARG A 120 -3.00 20.22 -5.13
CA ARG A 120 -3.14 21.41 -4.27
C ARG A 120 -3.73 21.09 -2.90
N THR A 121 -4.71 20.19 -2.85
CA THR A 121 -5.30 19.76 -1.58
C THR A 121 -4.32 18.92 -0.76
N VAL A 122 -3.56 18.02 -1.40
CA VAL A 122 -2.52 17.23 -0.73
C VAL A 122 -1.52 18.14 -0.02
N LEU A 123 -1.04 19.19 -0.70
CA LEU A 123 -0.06 20.11 -0.13
C LEU A 123 -0.64 21.02 0.95
N SER A 124 -1.91 21.43 0.84
CA SER A 124 -2.57 22.17 1.93
C SER A 124 -2.80 21.30 3.18
N GLN A 125 -2.80 19.98 3.05
CA GLN A 125 -2.89 19.02 4.16
C GLN A 125 -1.52 18.52 4.65
N HIS A 126 -0.41 19.04 4.10
CA HIS A 126 0.95 18.53 4.33
C HIS A 126 1.27 18.31 5.82
N ALA A 127 1.13 19.36 6.64
CA ALA A 127 1.41 19.28 8.08
C ALA A 127 0.50 18.27 8.82
N ALA A 128 -0.78 18.19 8.43
CA ALA A 128 -1.74 17.28 9.04
C ALA A 128 -1.39 15.82 8.72
N TRP A 129 -1.05 15.50 7.47
CA TRP A 129 -0.78 14.13 7.05
C TRP A 129 0.62 13.65 7.43
N GLN A 130 1.60 14.56 7.58
CA GLN A 130 2.91 14.21 8.16
C GLN A 130 2.82 13.76 9.63
N SER A 131 1.81 14.23 10.37
CA SER A 131 1.62 13.85 11.78
C SER A 131 1.23 12.38 12.01
N GLY A 132 0.91 11.64 10.92
CA GLY A 132 0.65 10.21 10.95
C GLY A 132 -0.82 9.81 11.09
N ASP A 133 -1.76 10.76 11.21
CA ASP A 133 -3.19 10.45 11.13
C ASP A 133 -3.60 10.18 9.68
N LEU A 134 -3.67 8.89 9.33
CA LEU A 134 -4.05 8.43 8.00
C LEU A 134 -5.57 8.46 7.76
N GLY A 135 -6.41 8.63 8.80
CA GLY A 135 -7.87 8.62 8.65
C GLY A 135 -8.38 9.69 7.67
N PRO A 136 -8.04 10.98 7.85
CA PRO A 136 -8.38 12.04 6.91
C PRO A 136 -7.84 11.82 5.50
N ARG A 137 -6.61 11.29 5.36
CA ARG A 137 -5.99 10.96 4.07
C ARG A 137 -6.78 9.86 3.35
N VAL A 138 -7.18 8.81 4.06
CA VAL A 138 -8.03 7.74 3.53
C VAL A 138 -9.40 8.28 3.11
N ALA A 139 -10.06 9.06 3.97
CA ALA A 139 -11.35 9.66 3.65
C ALA A 139 -11.30 10.59 2.42
N PHE A 140 -10.17 11.29 2.23
CA PHE A 140 -9.93 12.11 1.05
C PHE A 140 -9.85 11.26 -0.22
N PHE A 141 -8.96 10.27 -0.26
CA PHE A 141 -8.76 9.45 -1.46
C PHE A 141 -9.89 8.46 -1.75
N ALA A 142 -10.65 8.04 -0.74
CA ALA A 142 -11.83 7.19 -0.92
C ALA A 142 -12.85 7.82 -1.89
N ARG A 143 -13.00 9.16 -1.89
CA ARG A 143 -13.90 9.87 -2.81
C ARG A 143 -13.47 9.79 -4.28
N HIS A 144 -12.22 9.43 -4.52
CA HIS A 144 -11.63 9.37 -5.86
C HIS A 144 -11.51 7.94 -6.40
N LEU A 145 -11.99 6.93 -5.66
CA LEU A 145 -11.98 5.53 -6.10
C LEU A 145 -12.81 5.26 -7.37
N ASN A 146 -13.77 6.14 -7.68
CA ASN A 146 -14.59 6.10 -8.88
C ASN A 146 -14.36 7.30 -9.82
N ALA A 147 -13.21 7.98 -9.69
CA ALA A 147 -12.88 9.10 -10.57
C ALA A 147 -12.88 8.66 -12.05
N SER A 148 -13.42 9.51 -12.93
CA SER A 148 -13.39 9.27 -14.38
C SER A 148 -11.96 9.26 -14.92
N ASP A 149 -11.10 10.12 -14.36
CA ASP A 149 -9.67 10.16 -14.63
C ASP A 149 -9.00 8.86 -14.13
N PRO A 150 -8.44 8.03 -15.04
CA PRO A 150 -7.78 6.77 -14.67
C PRO A 150 -6.53 6.96 -13.80
N ALA A 151 -5.77 8.05 -13.98
CA ALA A 151 -4.58 8.32 -13.20
C ALA A 151 -4.96 8.66 -11.75
N LEU A 152 -6.00 9.47 -11.57
CA LEU A 152 -6.53 9.79 -10.25
C LEU A 152 -7.15 8.56 -9.56
N ARG A 153 -7.88 7.72 -10.29
CA ARG A 153 -8.41 6.46 -9.76
C ARG A 153 -7.29 5.51 -9.32
N ARG A 154 -6.22 5.39 -10.13
CA ARG A 154 -5.04 4.60 -9.79
C ARG A 154 -4.34 5.14 -8.55
N LEU A 155 -4.16 6.46 -8.45
CA LEU A 155 -3.60 7.08 -7.24
C LEU A 155 -4.46 6.75 -6.02
N ALA A 156 -5.77 6.96 -6.09
CA ALA A 156 -6.68 6.66 -5.00
C ALA A 156 -6.57 5.20 -4.50
N LEU A 157 -6.49 4.23 -5.42
CA LEU A 157 -6.27 2.83 -5.04
C LEU A 157 -4.94 2.61 -4.32
N ARG A 158 -3.85 3.21 -4.80
CA ARG A 158 -2.54 3.13 -4.13
C ARG A 158 -2.57 3.77 -2.75
N GLU A 159 -3.28 4.89 -2.59
CA GLU A 159 -3.46 5.55 -1.30
C GLU A 159 -4.27 4.71 -0.31
N MET A 160 -5.26 3.95 -0.79
CA MET A 160 -5.95 2.98 0.06
C MET A 160 -5.02 1.82 0.45
N ASP A 161 -4.15 1.37 -0.46
CA ASP A 161 -3.20 0.28 -0.21
C ASP A 161 -2.17 0.64 0.88
N ARG A 162 -1.88 1.94 1.06
CA ARG A 162 -0.99 2.46 2.13
C ARG A 162 -1.63 2.41 3.52
N ALA A 163 -2.95 2.40 3.61
CA ALA A 163 -3.64 2.47 4.88
C ALA A 163 -3.63 1.13 5.61
N ASP A 164 -3.50 1.16 6.94
CA ASP A 164 -3.67 -0.05 7.72
C ASP A 164 -5.12 -0.55 7.62
N TYR A 165 -5.28 -1.87 7.71
CA TYR A 165 -6.59 -2.50 7.55
C TYR A 165 -7.64 -2.01 8.56
N ALA A 166 -7.24 -1.68 9.80
CA ALA A 166 -8.20 -1.21 10.80
C ALA A 166 -8.74 0.17 10.44
N THR A 167 -7.91 1.04 9.87
CA THR A 167 -8.32 2.33 9.30
C THR A 167 -9.23 2.14 8.09
N LEU A 168 -8.88 1.28 7.13
CA LEU A 168 -9.74 0.97 5.98
C LEU A 168 -11.12 0.46 6.41
N ARG A 169 -11.16 -0.49 7.34
CA ARG A 169 -12.40 -1.12 7.83
C ARG A 169 -13.34 -0.14 8.52
N LYS A 170 -12.81 0.89 9.18
CA LYS A 170 -13.61 1.95 9.85
C LYS A 170 -14.03 3.06 8.89
N SER A 171 -13.45 3.11 7.70
CA SER A 171 -13.67 4.19 6.74
C SER A 171 -14.97 3.98 5.97
N SER A 172 -15.64 5.08 5.62
CA SER A 172 -16.78 5.06 4.71
C SER A 172 -16.28 4.95 3.26
N LEU A 173 -16.17 3.72 2.76
CA LEU A 173 -15.69 3.45 1.41
C LEU A 173 -16.86 3.35 0.42
N PRO A 174 -16.81 4.02 -0.74
CA PRO A 174 -17.80 3.81 -1.79
C PRO A 174 -17.63 2.42 -2.42
N ARG A 175 -18.72 1.91 -3.02
CA ARG A 175 -18.61 0.76 -3.92
C ARG A 175 -17.78 1.15 -5.14
N VAL A 176 -16.73 0.38 -5.41
CA VAL A 176 -15.85 0.62 -6.56
C VAL A 176 -16.49 0.10 -7.84
N ALA A 177 -16.72 0.99 -8.79
CA ALA A 177 -17.31 0.66 -10.08
C ALA A 177 -16.37 -0.27 -10.86
N GLY A 178 -16.93 -1.33 -11.45
CA GLY A 178 -16.15 -2.28 -12.26
C GLY A 178 -15.22 -3.21 -11.46
N LEU A 179 -15.22 -3.18 -10.12
CA LEU A 179 -14.27 -3.95 -9.30
C LEU A 179 -14.23 -5.45 -9.62
N ARG A 180 -15.39 -6.06 -9.91
CA ARG A 180 -15.47 -7.46 -10.32
C ARG A 180 -14.72 -7.75 -11.63
N GLN A 181 -14.74 -6.82 -12.58
CA GLN A 181 -14.00 -6.95 -13.83
C GLN A 181 -12.51 -6.75 -13.58
N ASP A 182 -12.15 -5.74 -12.79
CA ASP A 182 -10.77 -5.45 -12.40
C ASP A 182 -10.10 -6.64 -11.70
N LEU A 183 -10.83 -7.36 -10.84
CA LEU A 183 -10.33 -8.57 -10.16
C LEU A 183 -10.04 -9.73 -11.11
N ARG A 184 -10.55 -9.72 -12.34
CA ARG A 184 -10.29 -10.73 -13.37
C ARG A 184 -9.13 -10.38 -14.30
N GLN A 185 -8.74 -9.11 -14.36
CA GLN A 185 -7.59 -8.68 -15.16
C GLN A 185 -6.29 -9.21 -14.54
N ASP A 186 -5.16 -9.07 -15.23
CA ASP A 186 -3.84 -9.37 -14.65
C ASP A 186 -3.11 -8.05 -14.37
N ASP A 187 -3.00 -7.73 -13.08
CA ASP A 187 -2.49 -6.48 -12.51
C ASP A 187 -2.22 -6.80 -11.05
N ASP A 188 -1.06 -7.41 -10.83
CA ASP A 188 -0.61 -7.86 -9.51
C ASP A 188 -0.34 -6.68 -8.57
N ALA A 189 0.01 -5.49 -9.10
CA ALA A 189 0.36 -4.32 -8.30
C ALA A 189 -0.82 -3.73 -7.53
N LEU A 190 -2.03 -3.73 -8.12
CA LEU A 190 -3.25 -3.23 -7.47
C LEU A 190 -4.18 -4.35 -7.00
N ARG A 191 -3.79 -5.62 -7.21
CA ARG A 191 -4.59 -6.79 -6.83
C ARG A 191 -4.98 -6.80 -5.35
N PRO A 192 -4.04 -6.58 -4.40
CA PRO A 192 -4.31 -6.78 -2.99
C PRO A 192 -5.36 -5.81 -2.48
N ILE A 193 -5.20 -4.51 -2.76
CA ILE A 193 -6.20 -3.51 -2.38
C ILE A 193 -7.56 -3.75 -3.03
N ARG A 194 -7.62 -4.18 -4.29
CA ARG A 194 -8.90 -4.52 -4.94
C ARG A 194 -9.61 -5.68 -4.25
N ILE A 195 -8.86 -6.71 -3.83
CA ILE A 195 -9.41 -7.85 -3.08
C ILE A 195 -10.01 -7.37 -1.75
N LEU A 196 -9.28 -6.52 -1.01
CA LEU A 196 -9.78 -5.97 0.24
C LEU A 196 -11.01 -5.10 0.05
N LEU A 197 -11.03 -4.24 -0.97
CA LEU A 197 -12.19 -3.41 -1.28
C LEU A 197 -13.41 -4.27 -1.63
N ALA A 198 -13.21 -5.45 -2.24
CA ALA A 198 -14.28 -6.41 -2.43
C ALA A 198 -14.77 -6.98 -1.08
N GLY A 199 -13.86 -7.35 -0.17
CA GLY A 199 -14.21 -7.79 1.17
C GLY A 199 -14.98 -6.73 1.98
N LEU A 200 -14.45 -5.52 2.01
CA LEU A 200 -15.00 -4.37 2.75
C LEU A 200 -16.31 -3.83 2.14
N SER A 201 -16.64 -4.21 0.90
CA SER A 201 -17.91 -3.82 0.27
C SER A 201 -19.14 -4.45 0.92
N GLY A 202 -18.97 -5.56 1.66
CA GLY A 202 -20.06 -6.38 2.20
C GLY A 202 -20.85 -7.15 1.14
N ASP A 203 -20.46 -7.08 -0.14
CA ASP A 203 -21.15 -7.78 -1.23
C ASP A 203 -20.73 -9.24 -1.28
N ARG A 204 -21.55 -10.12 -0.67
CA ARG A 204 -21.31 -11.57 -0.63
C ARG A 204 -21.25 -12.23 -2.00
N SER A 205 -21.67 -11.56 -3.08
CA SER A 205 -21.51 -12.07 -4.43
C SER A 205 -20.04 -12.21 -4.86
N PHE A 206 -19.10 -11.60 -4.14
CA PHE A 206 -17.66 -11.77 -4.35
C PHE A 206 -17.11 -13.09 -3.77
N VAL A 207 -17.80 -13.75 -2.83
CA VAL A 207 -17.27 -14.95 -2.15
C VAL A 207 -16.84 -16.04 -3.14
N PRO A 208 -17.65 -16.48 -4.12
CA PRO A 208 -17.22 -17.52 -5.06
C PRO A 208 -15.97 -17.13 -5.85
N LEU A 209 -15.91 -15.88 -6.33
CA LEU A 209 -14.78 -15.36 -7.09
C LEU A 209 -13.49 -15.33 -6.25
N LEU A 210 -13.58 -14.88 -5.00
CA LEU A 210 -12.42 -14.78 -4.11
C LEU A 210 -11.97 -16.15 -3.59
N SER A 211 -12.89 -17.09 -3.35
CA SER A 211 -12.56 -18.46 -2.98
C SER A 211 -11.82 -19.20 -4.10
N GLU A 212 -12.31 -19.09 -5.35
CA GLU A 212 -11.63 -19.67 -6.51
C GLU A 212 -10.24 -19.05 -6.71
N ALA A 213 -10.14 -17.72 -6.60
CA ALA A 213 -8.89 -17.02 -6.73
C ALA A 213 -7.89 -17.32 -5.60
N LEU A 214 -8.36 -17.57 -4.37
CA LEU A 214 -7.53 -18.04 -3.26
C LEU A 214 -6.97 -19.44 -3.54
N ALA A 215 -7.82 -20.38 -3.98
CA ALA A 215 -7.38 -21.74 -4.31
C ALA A 215 -6.28 -21.73 -5.38
N LYS A 216 -6.51 -21.02 -6.49
CA LYS A 216 -5.50 -20.81 -7.53
C LYS A 216 -4.26 -20.07 -7.01
N GLY A 217 -4.45 -19.09 -6.12
CA GLY A 217 -3.36 -18.35 -5.50
C GLY A 217 -2.45 -19.24 -4.66
N VAL A 218 -3.02 -20.19 -3.92
CA VAL A 218 -2.27 -21.20 -3.14
C VAL A 218 -1.50 -22.12 -4.09
N GLU A 219 -2.14 -22.64 -5.15
CA GLU A 219 -1.48 -23.50 -6.14
C GLU A 219 -0.30 -22.81 -6.83
N THR A 220 -0.41 -21.50 -7.07
CA THR A 220 0.60 -20.71 -7.81
C THR A 220 1.55 -19.92 -6.90
N GLY A 221 1.40 -19.99 -5.58
CA GLY A 221 2.23 -19.28 -4.62
C GLY A 221 2.15 -17.75 -4.70
N LYS A 222 0.96 -17.19 -4.93
CA LYS A 222 0.78 -15.72 -5.01
C LYS A 222 1.22 -15.03 -3.70
N PRO A 223 1.80 -13.82 -3.77
CA PRO A 223 2.31 -13.14 -2.58
C PRO A 223 1.21 -12.59 -1.66
N TYR A 224 0.01 -12.34 -2.19
CA TYR A 224 -1.09 -11.65 -1.50
C TYR A 224 -2.22 -12.57 -1.01
N LEU A 225 -1.90 -13.81 -0.60
CA LEU A 225 -2.91 -14.74 -0.04
C LEU A 225 -3.61 -14.17 1.19
N GLY A 226 -2.90 -13.38 2.00
CA GLY A 226 -3.46 -12.71 3.17
C GLY A 226 -4.62 -11.77 2.83
N ALA A 227 -4.59 -11.10 1.66
CA ALA A 227 -5.68 -10.24 1.21
C ALA A 227 -6.96 -11.05 0.91
N TYR A 228 -6.82 -12.19 0.21
CA TYR A 228 -7.96 -13.08 -0.06
C TYR A 228 -8.57 -13.64 1.22
N ALA A 229 -7.72 -14.17 2.11
CA ALA A 229 -8.17 -14.71 3.39
C ALA A 229 -8.89 -13.65 4.23
N THR A 230 -8.32 -12.43 4.31
CA THR A 230 -8.94 -11.30 5.02
C THR A 230 -10.28 -10.92 4.44
N ALA A 231 -10.39 -10.82 3.10
CA ALA A 231 -11.63 -10.45 2.42
C ALA A 231 -12.73 -11.52 2.57
N LEU A 232 -12.37 -12.82 2.49
CA LEU A 232 -13.32 -13.91 2.70
C LEU A 232 -13.86 -13.94 4.14
N ILE A 233 -13.00 -13.70 5.15
CA ILE A 233 -13.43 -13.57 6.54
C ILE A 233 -14.33 -12.34 6.73
N GLU A 234 -14.06 -11.23 6.04
CA GLU A 234 -14.92 -10.04 6.14
C GLU A 234 -16.33 -10.31 5.55
N LEU A 235 -16.41 -11.05 4.44
CA LEU A 235 -17.68 -11.33 3.76
C LEU A 235 -18.50 -12.46 4.40
N ASP A 236 -17.83 -13.45 5.00
CA ASP A 236 -18.47 -14.69 5.46
C ASP A 236 -18.28 -14.96 6.96
N GLY A 237 -17.54 -14.10 7.65
CA GLY A 237 -17.34 -14.16 9.10
C GLY A 237 -16.76 -15.50 9.55
N VAL A 238 -17.53 -16.22 10.36
CA VAL A 238 -17.14 -17.52 10.91
C VAL A 238 -16.96 -18.56 9.80
N GLY A 239 -17.84 -18.58 8.78
CA GLY A 239 -17.73 -19.52 7.66
C GLY A 239 -16.44 -19.32 6.86
N GLY A 240 -16.01 -18.06 6.70
CA GLY A 240 -14.73 -17.73 6.08
C GLY A 240 -13.54 -18.27 6.86
N VAL A 241 -13.56 -18.16 8.20
CA VAL A 241 -12.53 -18.74 9.08
C VAL A 241 -12.48 -20.26 8.95
N GLU A 242 -13.64 -20.92 9.07
CA GLU A 242 -13.77 -22.37 8.97
C GLU A 242 -13.25 -22.89 7.62
N HIS A 243 -13.62 -22.22 6.53
CA HIS A 243 -13.16 -22.56 5.19
C HIS A 243 -11.63 -22.49 5.08
N ILE A 244 -11.01 -21.39 5.52
CA ILE A 244 -9.55 -21.20 5.44
C ILE A 244 -8.82 -22.26 6.28
N VAL A 245 -9.32 -22.51 7.49
CA VAL A 245 -8.74 -23.45 8.43
C VAL A 245 -8.82 -24.89 7.90
N ALA A 246 -10.01 -25.32 7.46
CA ALA A 246 -10.24 -26.69 7.03
C ALA A 246 -9.55 -26.99 5.69
N ARG A 247 -9.57 -26.04 4.74
CA ARG A 247 -9.08 -26.29 3.38
C ARG A 247 -7.58 -26.14 3.20
N TYR A 248 -6.96 -25.24 3.97
CA TYR A 248 -5.55 -24.86 3.76
C TYR A 248 -4.69 -25.06 5.01
N LEU A 249 -5.09 -24.51 6.18
CA LEU A 249 -4.22 -24.55 7.36
C LEU A 249 -4.15 -25.92 8.05
N SER A 250 -5.03 -26.85 7.67
CA SER A 250 -4.98 -28.26 8.11
C SER A 250 -4.15 -29.14 7.17
N ASP A 251 -3.67 -28.61 6.04
CA ASP A 251 -2.81 -29.31 5.09
C ASP A 251 -1.35 -29.26 5.56
N PRO A 252 -0.73 -30.39 5.93
CA PRO A 252 0.66 -30.41 6.40
C PRO A 252 1.65 -30.00 5.31
N ASP A 253 1.29 -30.18 4.03
CA ASP A 253 2.17 -29.90 2.88
C ASP A 253 2.07 -28.43 2.42
N LEU A 254 1.21 -27.62 3.05
CA LEU A 254 1.12 -26.19 2.75
C LEU A 254 2.47 -25.52 3.01
N ALA A 255 3.02 -24.89 1.97
CA ALA A 255 4.29 -24.19 2.03
C ALA A 255 4.31 -23.16 3.17
N PHE A 256 5.46 -23.07 3.85
CA PHE A 256 5.61 -22.25 5.05
C PHE A 256 5.24 -20.78 4.81
N ASP A 257 5.66 -20.19 3.70
CA ASP A 257 5.37 -18.78 3.38
C ASP A 257 3.87 -18.54 3.12
N GLN A 258 3.19 -19.52 2.51
CA GLN A 258 1.74 -19.48 2.29
C GLN A 258 0.99 -19.58 3.63
N ARG A 259 1.44 -20.50 4.50
CA ARG A 259 0.92 -20.65 5.87
C ARG A 259 1.07 -19.35 6.67
N GLU A 260 2.24 -18.71 6.63
CA GLU A 260 2.47 -17.42 7.30
C GLU A 260 1.45 -16.37 6.87
N LYS A 261 1.21 -16.22 5.55
CA LYS A 261 0.26 -15.22 5.01
C LYS A 261 -1.18 -15.47 5.48
N LEU A 262 -1.61 -16.73 5.52
CA LEU A 262 -2.95 -17.10 5.98
C LEU A 262 -3.11 -16.92 7.50
N VAL A 263 -2.11 -17.32 8.29
CA VAL A 263 -2.11 -17.13 9.74
C VAL A 263 -2.05 -15.64 10.09
N GLN A 264 -1.31 -14.83 9.33
CA GLN A 264 -1.29 -13.38 9.47
C GLN A 264 -2.68 -12.75 9.23
N ALA A 265 -3.43 -13.21 8.22
CA ALA A 265 -4.80 -12.76 8.00
C ALA A 265 -5.73 -13.12 9.18
N LEU A 266 -5.58 -14.30 9.78
CA LEU A 266 -6.31 -14.66 11.00
C LEU A 266 -5.93 -13.76 12.18
N ALA A 267 -4.65 -13.47 12.38
CA ALA A 267 -4.19 -12.58 13.44
C ALA A 267 -4.72 -11.16 13.27
N LEU A 268 -4.75 -10.65 12.04
CA LEU A 268 -5.35 -9.37 11.70
C LEU A 268 -6.83 -9.33 12.07
N GLN A 269 -7.61 -10.30 11.58
CA GLN A 269 -9.04 -10.38 11.84
C GLN A 269 -9.33 -10.60 13.33
N TYR A 270 -8.50 -11.36 14.05
CA TYR A 270 -8.62 -11.50 15.49
C TYR A 270 -8.55 -10.16 16.25
N ARG A 271 -7.82 -9.17 15.74
CA ARG A 271 -7.70 -7.85 16.37
C ARG A 271 -8.92 -6.96 16.14
N VAL A 272 -9.56 -7.05 14.98
CA VAL A 272 -10.55 -6.04 14.53
C VAL A 272 -11.96 -6.58 14.28
N ALA A 273 -12.13 -7.89 14.14
CA ALA A 273 -13.42 -8.51 13.82
C ALA A 273 -14.39 -8.53 15.02
N PRO A 274 -15.70 -8.74 14.77
CA PRO A 274 -16.69 -8.98 15.81
C PRO A 274 -16.35 -10.18 16.70
N ALA A 275 -16.88 -10.19 17.92
CA ALA A 275 -16.55 -11.18 18.95
C ALA A 275 -16.76 -12.65 18.52
N GLY A 276 -17.77 -12.92 17.68
CA GLY A 276 -18.03 -14.26 17.13
C GLY A 276 -16.86 -14.78 16.30
N VAL A 277 -16.41 -13.98 15.33
CA VAL A 277 -15.28 -14.30 14.44
C VAL A 277 -14.00 -14.49 15.25
N ARG A 278 -13.70 -13.57 16.20
CA ARG A 278 -12.51 -13.66 17.06
C ARG A 278 -12.47 -14.95 17.88
N ARG A 279 -13.62 -15.39 18.42
CA ARG A 279 -13.72 -16.65 19.16
C ARG A 279 -13.49 -17.86 18.26
N SER A 280 -13.98 -17.83 17.02
CA SER A 280 -13.70 -18.88 16.05
C SER A 280 -12.21 -19.00 15.77
N ILE A 281 -11.57 -17.87 15.45
CA ILE A 281 -10.13 -17.81 15.19
C ILE A 281 -9.33 -18.34 16.38
N ALA A 282 -9.61 -17.86 17.60
CA ALA A 282 -8.88 -18.30 18.79
C ALA A 282 -8.98 -19.81 19.02
N ARG A 283 -10.17 -20.38 18.80
CA ARG A 283 -10.42 -21.82 18.96
C ARG A 283 -9.64 -22.64 17.94
N ASP A 284 -9.70 -22.26 16.66
CA ASP A 284 -9.05 -23.00 15.58
C ASP A 284 -7.53 -22.89 15.63
N VAL A 285 -7.01 -21.69 15.91
CA VAL A 285 -5.57 -21.48 16.11
C VAL A 285 -5.08 -22.34 17.28
N ALA A 286 -5.75 -22.32 18.43
CA ALA A 286 -5.35 -23.13 19.58
C ALA A 286 -5.41 -24.64 19.29
N ARG A 287 -6.40 -25.10 18.52
CA ARG A 287 -6.51 -26.50 18.09
C ARG A 287 -5.34 -26.89 17.19
N LEU A 288 -5.09 -26.13 16.12
CA LEU A 288 -4.02 -26.42 15.16
C LEU A 288 -2.63 -26.34 15.80
N SER A 289 -2.39 -25.37 16.69
CA SER A 289 -1.09 -25.27 17.39
C SER A 289 -0.78 -26.46 18.29
N ARG A 290 -1.78 -27.22 18.77
CA ARG A 290 -1.55 -28.46 19.50
C ARG A 290 -1.26 -29.67 18.60
N GLN A 291 -1.65 -29.59 17.33
CA GLN A 291 -1.58 -30.69 16.37
C GLN A 291 -0.36 -30.60 15.45
N ASP A 292 0.10 -29.37 15.15
CA ASP A 292 1.19 -29.11 14.21
C ASP A 292 2.16 -28.07 14.81
N ALA A 293 3.40 -28.50 15.05
CA ALA A 293 4.46 -27.65 15.59
C ALA A 293 4.90 -26.52 14.63
N GLY A 294 4.87 -26.77 13.32
CA GLY A 294 5.13 -25.75 12.31
C GLY A 294 4.06 -24.67 12.32
N PHE A 295 2.78 -25.08 12.45
CA PHE A 295 1.68 -24.13 12.65
C PHE A 295 1.81 -23.36 13.97
N ALA A 296 2.17 -24.03 15.07
CA ALA A 296 2.38 -23.38 16.36
C ALA A 296 3.44 -22.27 16.29
N GLN A 297 4.50 -22.48 15.51
CA GLN A 297 5.53 -21.45 15.28
C GLN A 297 4.96 -20.24 14.53
N SER A 298 4.20 -20.46 13.47
CA SER A 298 3.50 -19.39 12.72
C SER A 298 2.54 -18.62 13.61
N ALA A 299 1.71 -19.33 14.38
CA ALA A 299 0.76 -18.73 15.31
C ALA A 299 1.48 -17.86 16.35
N THR A 300 2.59 -18.34 16.91
CA THR A 300 3.39 -17.59 17.89
C THR A 300 3.93 -16.30 17.30
N ARG A 301 4.49 -16.31 16.08
CA ARG A 301 4.99 -15.10 15.42
C ARG A 301 3.89 -14.07 15.18
N GLN A 302 2.77 -14.51 14.62
CA GLN A 302 1.72 -13.60 14.16
C GLN A 302 0.83 -13.09 15.30
N PHE A 303 0.50 -13.95 16.26
CA PHE A 303 -0.36 -13.59 17.39
C PHE A 303 0.43 -13.09 18.62
N GLY A 304 1.69 -13.50 18.81
CA GLY A 304 2.53 -13.07 19.94
C GLY A 304 2.92 -11.59 19.88
N SER A 305 2.97 -10.99 18.69
CA SER A 305 3.13 -9.54 18.52
C SER A 305 1.90 -8.73 18.99
N ALA A 306 0.76 -9.39 19.15
CA ALA A 306 -0.43 -8.82 19.78
C ALA A 306 -0.42 -9.20 21.26
N ASN A 307 -0.13 -8.22 22.14
CA ASN A 307 -0.09 -8.33 23.62
C ASN A 307 -1.39 -8.82 24.31
N ARG A 308 -2.30 -9.53 23.61
CA ARG A 308 -3.56 -10.09 24.11
C ARG A 308 -3.75 -11.57 23.80
N PHE A 309 -2.84 -12.21 23.04
CA PHE A 309 -2.97 -13.64 22.76
C PHE A 309 -2.41 -14.47 23.92
N ASN A 310 -3.30 -14.99 24.77
CA ASN A 310 -2.97 -16.01 25.75
C ASN A 310 -3.62 -17.34 25.32
N PRO A 311 -2.91 -18.21 24.59
CA PRO A 311 -3.35 -19.59 24.48
C PRO A 311 -3.17 -20.19 25.88
N SER A 312 -4.26 -20.38 26.64
CA SER A 312 -4.19 -20.94 27.99
C SER A 312 -3.17 -22.10 28.04
N PRO A 313 -2.26 -22.13 29.02
CA PRO A 313 -1.33 -23.23 29.16
C PRO A 313 -2.16 -24.48 29.45
N ALA A 314 -1.97 -25.53 28.65
CA ALA A 314 -2.52 -26.83 28.98
C ALA A 314 -1.92 -27.26 30.33
N VAL A 315 -2.82 -27.47 31.29
CA VAL A 315 -2.54 -28.20 32.52
C VAL A 315 -2.09 -29.61 32.15
N GLY A 316 -0.96 -30.04 32.72
CA GLY A 316 -0.68 -31.45 32.99
C GLY A 316 0.24 -32.17 32.00
N GLY A 317 1.49 -32.34 32.41
CA GLY A 317 2.46 -33.24 31.81
C GLY A 317 3.67 -33.44 32.71
N ALA A 318 3.43 -33.69 34.00
CA ALA A 318 4.45 -34.23 34.89
C ALA A 318 4.50 -35.75 34.68
N THR A 319 5.59 -36.24 34.08
CA THR A 319 6.21 -37.52 34.43
C THR A 319 7.66 -37.48 33.95
N ASP A 320 8.55 -37.06 34.86
CA ASP A 320 9.91 -37.57 34.90
C ASP A 320 9.99 -38.46 36.15
N ARG A 321 10.55 -39.67 35.95
CA ARG A 321 10.76 -40.82 36.86
C ARG A 321 9.67 -41.88 36.91
#